data_AF-A0A7X0B001-F1
#
_entry.id   AF-A0A7X0B001-F1
#
_cell.length_a   1.000
_cell.length_b   1.000
_cell.length_c   1.000
_cell.angle_alpha   90.00
_cell.angle_beta   90.00
_cell.angle_gamma   90.00
#
_symmetry.space_group_name_H-M   'P 1'
#
loop_
_entity.id
_entity.type
_entity.pdbx_description
1 polymer ?
#
loop_
_entity_poly.entity_id
_entity_poly.type
_entity_poly.pdbx_seq_one_letter_code
_entity_poly.pdbx_strand_id
1 'polypeptide(L)'
;MAPLLRSPTTEEVQSILGRALLDADFRKQLIDNPTHTLSILGFTASPNALAFFSKLGGQSFTTAAGDLEAHIAAAPLPHSWD
;
A
#
# COMPACT_ATOMS: atom_id res chain seq x y z
N MET A 1 -18.13 17.32 5.18
CA MET A 1 -17.14 17.61 4.12
C MET A 1 -16.41 16.31 3.87
N ALA A 2 -16.56 15.69 2.71
CA ALA A 2 -15.78 14.50 2.38
C ALA A 2 -14.30 14.90 2.32
N PRO A 3 -13.37 14.15 2.93
CA PRO A 3 -11.95 14.44 2.78
C PRO A 3 -11.60 14.39 1.29
N LEU A 4 -10.89 15.41 0.80
CA LEU A 4 -10.29 15.40 -0.53
C LEU A 4 -9.16 14.36 -0.51
N LEU A 5 -9.52 13.12 -0.84
CA LEU A 5 -8.57 12.03 -0.99
C LEU A 5 -7.72 12.32 -2.23
N ARG A 6 -6.40 12.19 -2.10
CA ARG A 6 -5.46 12.33 -3.22
C ARG A 6 -4.66 11.06 -3.45
N SER A 7 -4.10 10.90 -4.65
CA SER A 7 -3.17 9.81 -4.90
C SER A 7 -1.88 10.04 -4.09
N PRO A 8 -1.35 9.00 -3.42
CA PRO A 8 -0.10 9.11 -2.69
C PRO A 8 1.08 9.25 -3.67
N THR A 9 2.09 10.02 -3.28
CA THR A 9 3.37 10.08 -4.01
C THR A 9 4.20 8.83 -3.76
N THR A 10 5.25 8.63 -4.56
CA THR A 10 6.24 7.55 -4.40
C THR A 10 6.79 7.42 -2.99
N GLU A 11 7.13 8.55 -2.35
CA GLU A 11 7.73 8.57 -1.02
C GLU A 11 6.69 8.20 0.06
N GLU A 12 5.44 8.64 -0.12
CA GLU A 12 4.34 8.35 0.82
C GLU A 12 3.97 6.89 0.79
N VAL A 13 3.92 6.34 -0.42
CA VAL A 13 3.82 4.93 -0.72
C VAL A 13 4.91 4.12 0.01
N GLN A 14 6.18 4.51 -0.13
CA GLN A 14 7.29 3.82 0.53
C GLN A 14 7.19 3.93 2.05
N SER A 15 6.70 5.06 2.55
CA SER A 15 6.44 5.26 3.98
C SER A 15 5.32 4.37 4.50
N ILE A 16 4.21 4.23 3.76
CA ILE A 16 3.10 3.32 4.09
C ILE A 16 3.59 1.88 4.15
N LEU A 17 4.37 1.46 3.15
CA LEU A 17 4.94 0.12 3.09
C LEU A 17 5.94 -0.12 4.22
N GLY A 18 6.87 0.81 4.44
CA GLY A 18 7.83 0.76 5.54
C GLY A 18 7.14 0.67 6.90
N ARG A 19 6.05 1.42 7.10
CA ARG A 19 5.22 1.32 8.30
C ARG A 19 4.56 -0.05 8.42
N ALA A 20 4.00 -0.60 7.36
CA ALA A 20 3.42 -1.95 7.36
C ALA A 20 4.46 -3.05 7.63
N LEU A 21 5.74 -2.79 7.35
CA LEU A 21 6.81 -3.73 7.70
C LEU A 21 7.11 -3.69 9.21
N LEU A 22 7.07 -2.50 9.82
CA LEU A 22 7.46 -2.29 11.23
C LEU A 22 6.29 -2.42 12.23
N ASP A 23 5.07 -2.15 11.79
CA ASP A 23 3.86 -2.11 12.63
C ASP A 23 2.88 -3.21 12.17
N ALA A 24 2.79 -4.27 12.97
CA ALA A 24 1.98 -5.45 12.66
C ALA A 24 0.47 -5.15 12.72
N ASP A 25 0.03 -4.23 13.60
CA ASP A 25 -1.37 -3.84 13.71
C ASP A 25 -1.78 -2.99 12.52
N PHE A 26 -0.94 -2.02 12.13
CA PHE A 26 -1.14 -1.25 10.92
C PHE A 26 -1.16 -2.15 9.68
N ARG A 27 -0.24 -3.12 9.58
CA ARG A 27 -0.25 -4.10 8.49
C ARG A 27 -1.56 -4.86 8.43
N LYS A 28 -2.07 -5.33 9.56
CA LYS A 28 -3.35 -6.04 9.64
C LYS A 28 -4.52 -5.18 9.17
N GLN A 29 -4.58 -3.92 9.60
CA GLN A 29 -5.60 -2.97 9.14
C GLN A 29 -5.50 -2.68 7.65
N LEU A 30 -4.28 -2.55 7.13
CA LEU A 30 -4.00 -2.31 5.72
C LEU A 30 -4.39 -3.51 4.84
N ILE A 31 -4.29 -4.74 5.36
CA ILE A 31 -4.73 -5.96 4.69
C ILE A 31 -6.25 -6.13 4.74
N ASP A 32 -6.84 -5.97 5.94
CA ASP A 32 -8.26 -6.24 6.17
C ASP A 32 -9.16 -5.19 5.52
N ASN A 33 -8.74 -3.92 5.52
CA ASN A 33 -9.47 -2.80 4.92
C ASN A 33 -8.49 -1.76 4.33
N PRO A 34 -7.83 -2.05 3.19
CA PRO A 34 -6.86 -1.15 2.58
C PRO A 34 -7.46 0.22 2.25
N THR A 35 -8.68 0.26 1.70
CA THR A 35 -9.37 1.52 1.34
C THR A 35 -9.61 2.41 2.55
N HIS A 36 -10.05 1.83 3.67
CA HIS A 36 -10.32 2.59 4.90
C HIS A 36 -9.01 3.10 5.52
N THR A 37 -8.00 2.23 5.59
CA THR A 37 -6.68 2.56 6.15
C THR A 37 -6.00 3.68 5.35
N LEU A 38 -6.05 3.61 4.02
CA LEU A 38 -5.52 4.67 3.15
C LEU A 38 -6.35 5.96 3.21
N SER A 39 -7.67 5.85 3.33
CA SER A 39 -8.54 7.03 3.50
C SER A 39 -8.27 7.78 4.81
N ILE A 40 -7.96 7.06 5.90
CA ILE A 40 -7.52 7.68 7.18
C ILE A 40 -6.23 8.48 6.98
N LEU A 41 -5.34 7.99 6.11
CA LEU A 41 -4.10 8.68 5.75
C LEU A 41 -4.31 9.80 4.71
N GLY A 42 -5.54 10.02 4.25
CA GLY A 42 -5.87 11.04 3.24
C GLY A 42 -5.60 10.59 1.80
N PHE A 43 -5.39 9.29 1.58
CA PHE A 43 -5.04 8.74 0.28
C PHE A 43 -6.19 7.97 -0.36
N THR A 44 -6.30 8.13 -1.68
CA THR A 44 -7.03 7.21 -2.56
C THR A 44 -6.05 6.24 -3.17
N ALA A 45 -6.45 4.98 -3.32
CA ALA A 45 -5.67 3.95 -4.01
C ALA A 45 -6.42 3.46 -5.23
N SER A 46 -5.68 3.28 -6.33
CA SER A 46 -6.22 2.63 -7.51
C SER A 46 -6.51 1.15 -7.26
N PRO A 47 -7.34 0.50 -8.09
CA PRO A 47 -7.64 -0.92 -7.97
C PRO A 47 -6.38 -1.81 -7.95
N ASN A 48 -5.31 -1.39 -8.65
CA ASN A 48 -4.04 -2.10 -8.68
C ASN A 48 -3.33 -2.06 -7.31
N ALA A 49 -3.33 -0.90 -6.66
CA ALA A 49 -2.78 -0.74 -5.32
C ALA A 49 -3.57 -1.54 -4.27
N LEU A 50 -4.90 -1.54 -4.37
CA LEU A 50 -5.75 -2.35 -3.48
C LEU A 50 -5.48 -3.85 -3.68
N ALA A 51 -5.35 -4.30 -4.93
CA ALA A 51 -5.02 -5.69 -5.25
C ALA A 51 -3.62 -6.09 -4.75
N PHE A 52 -2.66 -5.17 -4.76
CA PHE A 52 -1.34 -5.37 -4.17
C PHE A 52 -1.42 -5.61 -2.65
N PHE A 53 -2.16 -4.78 -1.91
CA PHE A 53 -2.34 -4.96 -0.47
C PHE A 53 -3.12 -6.23 -0.10
N SER A 54 -4.12 -6.61 -0.89
CA SER A 54 -4.82 -7.89 -0.69
C SER A 54 -3.90 -9.10 -0.91
N LYS A 55 -2.96 -9.04 -1.86
CA LYS A 55 -1.96 -10.10 -2.05
C LYS A 55 -0.99 -10.21 -0.88
N LEU A 56 -0.51 -9.07 -0.36
CA LEU A 56 0.37 -9.01 0.80
C LEU A 56 -0.21 -9.73 2.03
N GLY A 57 -1.54 -9.72 2.20
CA GLY A 57 -2.20 -10.38 3.32
C GLY A 57 -2.18 -11.90 3.32
N GLY A 58 -2.03 -12.51 2.14
CA GLY A 58 -1.97 -13.96 1.99
C GLY A 58 -0.54 -14.54 2.01
N GLN A 59 0.48 -13.70 2.12
CA GLN A 59 1.88 -14.08 1.90
C GLN A 59 2.74 -13.84 3.15
N SER A 60 3.83 -14.59 3.26
CA SER A 60 4.83 -14.36 4.31
C SER A 60 5.53 -13.00 4.11
N PHE A 61 6.00 -12.37 5.19
CA PHE A 61 6.68 -11.07 5.15
C PHE A 61 7.83 -11.00 4.13
N THR A 62 8.61 -12.08 4.01
CA THR A 62 9.73 -12.17 3.05
C THR A 62 9.25 -12.26 1.61
N THR A 63 8.15 -12.98 1.36
CA THR A 63 7.50 -13.04 0.04
C THR A 63 6.92 -11.67 -0.34
N ALA A 64 6.25 -11.03 0.61
CA ALA A 64 5.71 -9.68 0.51
C ALA A 64 6.78 -8.63 0.17
N ALA A 65 7.93 -8.70 0.84
CA ALA A 65 9.07 -7.82 0.59
C ALA A 65 9.69 -8.05 -0.79
N GLY A 66 9.82 -9.31 -1.23
CA GLY A 66 10.30 -9.65 -2.56
C GLY A 66 9.36 -9.23 -3.68
N ASP A 67 8.04 -9.39 -3.49
CA ASP A 67 7.03 -8.94 -4.46
C ASP A 67 7.00 -7.40 -4.54
N LEU A 68 7.21 -6.71 -3.41
CA LEU A 68 7.36 -5.26 -3.40
C LEU A 68 8.61 -4.81 -4.17
N GLU A 69 9.75 -5.46 -3.92
CA GLU A 69 11.00 -5.19 -4.63
C GLU A 69 10.84 -5.43 -6.15
N ALA A 70 10.23 -6.55 -6.54
CA ALA A 70 9.95 -6.88 -7.93
C ALA A 70 8.98 -5.88 -8.58
N HIS A 71 7.96 -5.43 -7.83
CA HIS A 71 7.00 -4.43 -8.31
C HIS A 71 7.67 -3.07 -8.52
N ILE A 72 8.52 -2.63 -7.59
CA ILE A 72 9.31 -1.40 -7.72
C ILE A 72 10.27 -1.49 -8.92
N ALA A 73 10.91 -2.65 -9.10
CA ALA A 73 11.84 -2.88 -10.21
C ALA A 73 11.15 -2.91 -11.58
N ALA A 74 9.93 -3.45 -11.67
CA ALA A 74 9.18 -3.59 -12.92
C ALA A 74 8.33 -2.35 -13.27
N ALA A 75 7.83 -1.63 -12.26
CA ALA A 75 6.98 -0.46 -12.42
C ALA A 75 7.41 0.60 -11.40
N PRO A 76 8.30 1.55 -11.77
CA PRO A 76 8.67 2.62 -10.88
C PRO A 76 7.40 3.37 -10.45
N LEU A 77 7.24 3.47 -9.14
CA LEU A 77 6.05 3.94 -8.44
C LEU A 77 5.85 5.44 -8.64
N PRO A 78 5.42 5.89 -9.83
CA PRO A 78 4.13 6.58 -9.85
C PRO A 78 3.11 5.91 -10.77
N HIS A 79 3.54 5.08 -11.74
CA HIS A 79 2.62 4.60 -12.79
C HIS A 79 1.71 3.45 -12.36
N SER A 80 2.05 2.73 -11.30
CA SER A 80 1.26 1.59 -10.80
C SER A 80 0.27 1.95 -9.69
N TRP A 81 0.33 3.18 -9.17
CA TRP A 81 -0.50 3.66 -8.05
C TRP A 81 -1.60 4.66 -8.45
N ASP A 82 -1.51 5.22 -9.66
CA ASP A 82 -2.60 5.95 -10.34
C ASP A 82 -3.75 5.00 -10.72
#